data_AF-A0A3D4TIC0-F1
#
_entry.id   AF-A0A3D4TIC0-F1
#
_cell.length_a   1.000
_cell.length_b   1.000
_cell.length_c   1.000
_cell.angle_alpha   90.00
_cell.angle_beta   90.00
_cell.angle_gamma   90.00
#
_symmetry.space_group_name_H-M   'P 1'
#
loop_
_entity.id
_entity.type
_entity.pdbx_description
1 polymer ?
#
loop_
_entity_poly.entity_id
_entity_poly.type
_entity_poly.pdbx_seq_one_letter_code
_entity_poly.pdbx_strand_id
1 'polypeptide(L)'
;MKSPAPAVTRLAVALALSLATPLVAARGVPAGFEDLVEGQTEQLEVRLFGRSTGLVPVRVTLEHVQLEAPAEVLQALQLPAEAQAALLPALSQPLPRNSHLACRYGGASAGCGYIDPPEEPTAVRALYDEGEGAVRLFVARQWIPGEPAAERYHQVSANAENAFLHQHTLNVSGGR
;
A
#
# COMPACT_ATOMS: atom_id res chain seq x y z
N MET A 1 67.58 -8.76 -30.43
CA MET A 1 66.51 -9.77 -30.37
C MET A 1 65.58 -9.40 -29.23
N LYS A 2 64.36 -8.94 -29.54
CA LYS A 2 63.34 -8.55 -28.55
C LYS A 2 62.38 -9.72 -28.37
N SER A 3 62.39 -10.36 -27.20
CA SER A 3 61.39 -11.38 -26.86
C SER A 3 60.04 -10.71 -26.58
N PRO A 4 58.95 -11.10 -27.26
CA PRO A 4 57.61 -10.66 -26.87
C PRO A 4 57.17 -11.46 -25.64
N ALA A 5 56.86 -10.77 -24.54
CA ALA A 5 56.21 -11.40 -23.39
C ALA A 5 54.90 -12.08 -23.85
N PRO A 6 54.63 -13.33 -23.45
CA PRO A 6 53.57 -14.12 -24.08
C PRO A 6 52.20 -13.58 -23.71
N ALA A 7 51.32 -13.49 -24.71
CA ALA A 7 49.93 -13.02 -24.57
C ALA A 7 49.14 -13.73 -23.46
N VAL A 8 49.56 -14.95 -23.10
CA VAL A 8 49.01 -15.77 -22.02
C VAL A 8 49.13 -15.09 -20.65
N THR A 9 50.24 -14.40 -20.38
CA THR A 9 50.44 -13.70 -19.10
C THR A 9 49.54 -12.47 -18.98
N ARG A 10 49.29 -11.78 -20.10
CA ARG A 10 48.38 -10.63 -20.15
C ARG A 10 46.92 -11.05 -19.99
N LEU A 11 46.52 -12.17 -20.59
CA LEU A 11 45.17 -12.72 -20.45
C LEU A 11 44.92 -13.24 -19.04
N ALA A 12 45.90 -13.91 -18.42
CA ALA A 12 45.80 -14.38 -17.04
C ALA A 12 45.71 -13.24 -16.01
N VAL A 13 46.46 -12.16 -16.20
CA VAL A 13 46.37 -10.96 -15.34
C VAL A 13 45.04 -10.24 -15.54
N ALA A 14 44.52 -10.14 -16.78
CA ALA A 14 43.21 -9.54 -17.04
C ALA A 14 42.06 -10.36 -16.44
N LEU A 15 42.12 -11.70 -16.52
CA LEU A 15 41.13 -12.59 -15.93
C LEU A 15 41.20 -12.58 -14.38
N ALA A 16 42.41 -12.49 -13.82
CA ALA A 16 42.61 -12.34 -12.38
C ALA A 16 42.10 -10.97 -11.88
N LEU A 17 42.25 -9.89 -12.65
CA LEU A 17 41.68 -8.57 -12.32
C LEU A 17 40.14 -8.53 -12.43
N SER A 18 39.54 -9.27 -13.37
CA SER A 18 38.08 -9.36 -13.48
C SER A 18 37.45 -10.23 -12.38
N LEU A 19 38.18 -11.23 -11.89
CA LEU A 19 37.80 -12.06 -10.73
C LEU A 19 38.10 -11.38 -9.38
N ALA A 20 38.96 -10.34 -9.37
CA ALA A 20 39.25 -9.50 -8.22
C ALA A 20 38.30 -8.30 -8.10
N THR A 21 37.10 -8.38 -8.67
CA THR A 21 35.99 -7.57 -8.16
C THR A 21 35.71 -8.09 -6.75
N PRO A 22 36.00 -7.32 -5.69
CA PRO A 22 35.55 -7.75 -4.39
C PRO A 22 34.04 -7.79 -4.49
N LEU A 23 33.51 -8.89 -3.99
CA LEU A 23 32.13 -9.22 -3.73
C LEU A 23 31.48 -8.18 -2.78
N VAL A 24 31.59 -6.88 -3.08
CA VAL A 24 31.02 -5.75 -2.32
C VAL A 24 29.61 -5.51 -2.84
N ALA A 25 28.84 -6.60 -2.84
CA ALA A 25 27.39 -6.55 -2.86
C ALA A 25 26.83 -7.11 -1.55
N ALA A 26 27.67 -7.29 -0.51
CA ALA A 26 27.19 -7.24 0.86
C ALA A 26 26.93 -5.77 1.16
N ARG A 27 25.68 -5.33 1.00
CA ARG A 27 25.15 -4.05 1.49
C ARG A 27 25.21 -4.03 3.03
N GLY A 28 26.40 -4.03 3.59
CA GLY A 28 26.61 -3.80 5.02
C GLY A 28 26.15 -2.39 5.31
N VAL A 29 25.15 -2.27 6.18
CA VAL A 29 24.66 -0.99 6.68
C VAL A 29 25.84 -0.21 7.25
N PRO A 30 26.04 1.09 6.91
CA PRO A 30 27.11 1.87 7.50
C PRO A 30 26.98 1.85 9.03
N ALA A 31 28.12 1.75 9.73
CA ALA A 31 28.13 1.75 11.18
C ALA A 31 27.41 2.99 11.74
N GLY A 32 26.46 2.78 12.65
CA GLY A 32 25.58 3.81 13.20
C GLY A 32 24.24 4.00 12.47
N PHE A 33 23.92 3.18 11.46
CA PHE A 33 22.64 3.20 10.71
C PHE A 33 21.86 1.87 10.84
N GLU A 34 22.31 0.96 11.72
CA GLU A 34 21.71 -0.37 11.93
C GLU A 34 20.24 -0.27 12.36
N ASP A 35 19.94 0.66 13.26
CA ASP A 35 18.59 0.92 13.78
C ASP A 35 17.59 1.27 12.66
N LEU A 36 18.05 1.95 11.61
CA LEU A 36 17.20 2.33 10.48
C LEU A 36 16.84 1.12 9.59
N VAL A 37 17.62 0.04 9.69
CA VAL A 37 17.43 -1.19 8.89
C VAL A 37 16.66 -2.24 9.66
N GLU A 38 16.87 -2.35 10.98
CA GLU A 38 16.09 -3.26 11.85
C GLU A 38 14.61 -2.87 11.90
N GLY A 39 14.31 -1.58 11.68
CA GLY A 39 12.97 -1.05 11.68
C GLY A 39 12.41 -0.84 13.07
N GLN A 40 11.34 -0.07 13.15
CA GLN A 40 10.74 0.42 14.39
C GLN A 40 9.29 -0.02 14.50
N THR A 41 8.83 -0.30 15.72
CA THR A 41 7.40 -0.50 15.98
C THR A 41 6.74 0.86 16.12
N GLU A 42 5.78 1.15 15.25
CA GLU A 42 4.99 2.37 15.24
C GLU A 42 3.52 2.06 15.57
N GLN A 43 2.85 3.01 16.22
CA GLN A 43 1.40 2.92 16.44
C GLN A 43 0.71 3.51 15.22
N LEU A 44 0.23 2.65 14.32
CA LEU A 44 -0.34 3.05 13.04
C LEU A 44 -1.80 2.64 12.93
N GLU A 45 -2.56 3.41 12.17
CA GLU A 45 -3.93 3.06 11.85
C GLU A 45 -3.98 2.08 10.67
N VAL A 46 -4.54 0.88 10.86
CA VAL A 46 -4.75 -0.06 9.74
C VAL A 46 -6.16 0.12 9.18
N ARG A 47 -6.24 0.43 7.88
CA ARG A 47 -7.48 0.72 7.16
C ARG A 47 -7.73 -0.28 6.03
N LEU A 48 -8.99 -0.68 5.84
CA LEU A 48 -9.44 -1.49 4.70
C LEU A 48 -10.79 -0.97 4.22
N PHE A 49 -10.84 -0.43 2.99
CA PHE A 49 -12.06 0.10 2.34
C PHE A 49 -13.00 0.89 3.28
N GLY A 50 -12.47 1.91 3.96
CA GLY A 50 -13.25 2.78 4.87
C GLY A 50 -13.46 2.23 6.27
N ARG A 51 -13.05 0.99 6.55
CA ARG A 51 -12.98 0.44 7.91
C ARG A 51 -11.61 0.72 8.52
N SER A 52 -11.60 0.93 9.83
CA SER A 52 -10.40 1.24 10.61
C SER A 52 -10.33 0.30 11.81
N THR A 53 -9.11 -0.09 12.17
CA THR A 53 -8.82 -0.87 13.39
C THR A 53 -8.48 0.01 14.59
N GLY A 54 -8.42 1.33 14.42
CA GLY A 54 -7.72 2.20 15.38
C GLY A 54 -6.21 2.05 15.28
N LEU A 55 -5.49 2.56 16.29
CA LEU A 55 -4.04 2.47 16.35
C LEU A 55 -3.62 1.08 16.84
N VAL A 56 -2.77 0.42 16.08
CA VAL A 56 -2.19 -0.89 16.40
C VAL A 56 -0.68 -0.85 16.19
N PRO A 57 0.09 -1.68 16.92
CA PRO A 57 1.52 -1.77 16.71
C PRO A 57 1.84 -2.45 15.37
N VAL A 58 2.63 -1.76 14.56
CA VAL A 58 3.11 -2.23 13.25
C VAL A 58 4.63 -2.02 13.20
N ARG A 59 5.36 -3.08 12.92
CA ARG A 59 6.80 -2.99 12.64
C ARG A 59 7.02 -2.46 11.22
N VAL A 60 7.68 -1.31 11.13
CA VAL A 60 8.00 -0.63 9.88
C VAL A 60 9.51 -0.67 9.65
N THR A 61 9.91 -1.18 8.50
CA THR A 61 11.28 -1.16 7.99
C THR A 61 11.36 -0.28 6.74
N LEU A 62 12.56 -0.14 6.15
CA LEU A 62 12.73 0.59 4.89
C LEU A 62 11.93 -0.01 3.73
N GLU A 63 11.72 -1.33 3.73
CA GLU A 63 11.14 -2.06 2.61
C GLU A 63 9.75 -2.63 2.92
N HIS A 64 9.51 -3.00 4.17
CA HIS A 64 8.34 -3.77 4.58
C HIS A 64 7.60 -3.18 5.78
N VAL A 65 6.32 -3.51 5.87
CA VAL A 65 5.48 -3.36 7.06
C VAL A 65 5.00 -4.72 7.52
N GLN A 66 5.00 -4.94 8.82
CA GLN A 66 4.55 -6.19 9.43
C GLN A 66 3.65 -5.87 10.62
N LEU A 67 2.45 -6.45 10.61
CA LEU A 67 1.53 -6.34 11.73
C LEU A 67 2.02 -7.23 12.88
N GLU A 68 2.05 -6.72 14.11
CA GLU A 68 2.43 -7.55 15.27
C GLU A 68 1.33 -8.55 15.62
N ALA A 69 0.05 -8.14 15.52
CA ALA A 69 -1.11 -8.95 15.84
C ALA A 69 -2.10 -9.02 14.64
N PRO A 70 -1.77 -9.74 13.55
CA PRO A 70 -2.60 -9.75 12.33
C PRO A 70 -4.01 -10.33 12.55
N ALA A 71 -4.17 -11.29 13.48
CA ALA A 71 -5.47 -11.85 13.80
C ALA A 71 -6.41 -10.84 14.47
N GLU A 72 -5.89 -10.02 15.39
CA GLU A 72 -6.67 -8.97 16.06
C GLU A 72 -7.06 -7.86 15.08
N VAL A 73 -6.15 -7.49 14.17
CA VAL A 73 -6.43 -6.54 13.09
C VAL A 73 -7.57 -7.04 12.20
N LEU A 74 -7.53 -8.30 11.76
CA LEU A 74 -8.59 -8.90 10.95
C LEU A 74 -9.95 -8.93 11.65
N GLN A 75 -9.97 -9.19 12.96
CA GLN A 75 -11.18 -9.13 13.77
C GLN A 75 -11.71 -7.69 13.89
N ALA A 76 -10.84 -6.71 14.14
CA ALA A 76 -11.20 -5.31 14.24
C ALA A 76 -11.74 -4.75 12.90
N LEU A 77 -11.24 -5.25 11.77
CA LEU A 77 -11.77 -4.93 10.43
C LEU A 77 -13.14 -5.57 10.14
N GLN A 78 -13.65 -6.41 11.05
CA GLN A 78 -14.98 -7.05 10.98
C GLN A 78 -15.20 -7.83 9.67
N LEU A 79 -14.15 -8.48 9.15
CA LEU A 79 -14.26 -9.31 7.95
C LEU A 79 -14.97 -10.65 8.25
N PRO A 80 -15.61 -11.29 7.25
CA PRO A 80 -16.17 -12.63 7.42
C PRO A 80 -15.12 -13.64 7.89
N ALA A 81 -15.51 -14.66 8.67
CA ALA A 81 -14.57 -15.66 9.22
C ALA A 81 -13.75 -16.38 8.13
N GLU A 82 -14.35 -16.64 6.97
CA GLU A 82 -13.67 -17.20 5.79
C GLU A 82 -12.57 -16.28 5.27
N ALA A 83 -12.82 -14.97 5.20
CA ALA A 83 -11.85 -13.97 4.78
C ALA A 83 -10.71 -13.86 5.79
N GLN A 84 -11.04 -13.86 7.09
CA GLN A 84 -10.03 -13.83 8.15
C GLN A 84 -9.08 -15.03 8.02
N ALA A 85 -9.62 -16.24 7.84
CA ALA A 85 -8.81 -17.44 7.67
C ALA A 85 -7.95 -17.42 6.39
N ALA A 86 -8.48 -16.90 5.28
CA ALA A 86 -7.76 -16.83 4.01
C ALA A 86 -6.62 -15.79 4.01
N LEU A 87 -6.81 -14.66 4.68
CA LEU A 87 -5.88 -13.52 4.65
C LEU A 87 -4.84 -13.55 5.76
N LEU A 88 -5.10 -14.26 6.87
CA LEU A 88 -4.20 -14.35 8.01
C LEU A 88 -2.77 -14.78 7.65
N PRO A 89 -2.54 -15.79 6.79
CA PRO A 89 -1.17 -16.18 6.42
C PRO A 89 -0.41 -15.06 5.73
N ALA A 90 -1.04 -14.33 4.80
CA ALA A 90 -0.41 -13.23 4.08
C ALA A 90 -0.12 -12.03 4.99
N LEU A 91 -1.05 -11.68 5.88
CA LEU A 91 -0.88 -10.58 6.85
C LEU A 91 0.15 -10.88 7.95
N SER A 92 0.47 -12.15 8.17
CA SER A 92 1.49 -12.55 9.15
C SER A 92 2.92 -12.42 8.60
N GLN A 93 3.08 -12.25 7.29
CA GLN A 93 4.37 -12.06 6.64
C GLN A 93 4.69 -10.56 6.48
N PRO A 94 5.97 -10.18 6.37
CA PRO A 94 6.36 -8.83 5.99
C PRO A 94 5.77 -8.47 4.61
N LEU A 95 4.98 -7.41 4.55
CA LEU A 95 4.36 -6.92 3.33
C LEU A 95 5.16 -5.75 2.75
N PRO A 96 5.31 -5.65 1.42
CA PRO A 96 5.93 -4.48 0.81
C PRO A 96 5.22 -3.20 1.25
N ARG A 97 6.01 -2.23 1.70
CA ARG A 97 5.53 -0.99 2.32
C ARG A 97 4.84 -0.05 1.33
N ASN A 98 5.29 -0.03 0.07
CA ASN A 98 4.71 0.75 -1.03
C ASN A 98 4.49 2.26 -0.76
N SER A 99 5.25 2.88 0.14
CA SER A 99 5.09 4.31 0.48
C SER A 99 5.31 5.28 -0.68
N HIS A 100 5.98 4.86 -1.74
CA HIS A 100 6.13 5.66 -2.96
C HIS A 100 4.80 5.89 -3.70
N LEU A 101 3.76 5.09 -3.39
CA LEU A 101 2.40 5.25 -3.91
C LEU A 101 1.51 6.10 -3.00
N ALA A 102 1.98 6.49 -1.81
CA ALA A 102 1.23 7.37 -0.91
C ALA A 102 1.09 8.79 -1.50
N CYS A 103 -0.02 9.46 -1.18
CA CYS A 103 -0.25 10.83 -1.66
C CYS A 103 0.69 11.81 -0.93
N ARG A 104 1.62 12.41 -1.66
CA ARG A 104 2.52 13.43 -1.10
C ARG A 104 1.74 14.69 -0.72
N TYR A 105 1.84 15.11 0.55
CA TYR A 105 1.43 16.44 1.04
C TYR A 105 0.01 16.89 0.64
N GLY A 106 -0.98 15.99 0.70
CA GLY A 106 -2.37 16.34 0.34
C GLY A 106 -2.58 16.74 -1.13
N GLY A 107 -1.55 16.63 -1.97
CA GLY A 107 -1.65 16.82 -3.40
C GLY A 107 -2.31 15.61 -4.01
N ALA A 108 -3.58 15.75 -4.41
CA ALA A 108 -4.30 14.73 -5.15
C ALA A 108 -3.77 14.62 -6.59
N SER A 109 -2.57 14.07 -6.75
CA SER A 109 -2.15 13.54 -8.05
C SER A 109 -3.05 12.36 -8.40
N ALA A 110 -3.66 12.37 -9.58
CA ALA A 110 -4.53 11.28 -10.02
C ALA A 110 -3.81 9.93 -9.88
N GLY A 111 -4.40 9.01 -9.10
CA GLY A 111 -3.88 7.66 -8.89
C GLY A 111 -2.95 7.47 -7.68
N CYS A 112 -2.71 8.48 -6.83
CA CYS A 112 -2.02 8.25 -5.56
C CYS A 112 -2.93 7.59 -4.51
N GLY A 113 -2.33 6.92 -3.52
CA GLY A 113 -3.01 6.29 -2.39
C GLY A 113 -3.76 5.00 -2.75
N TYR A 114 -3.53 4.44 -3.94
CA TYR A 114 -4.24 3.29 -4.46
C TYR A 114 -3.27 2.23 -5.02
N ILE A 115 -3.59 0.97 -4.78
CA ILE A 115 -2.93 -0.21 -5.37
C ILE A 115 -4.04 -1.10 -5.93
N ASP A 116 -3.83 -1.64 -7.12
CA ASP A 116 -4.77 -2.62 -7.66
C ASP A 116 -4.93 -3.82 -6.71
N PRO A 117 -6.18 -4.15 -6.33
CA PRO A 117 -6.46 -5.33 -5.53
C PRO A 117 -5.87 -6.59 -6.16
N PRO A 118 -5.27 -7.49 -5.36
CA PRO A 118 -4.79 -8.76 -5.87
C PRO A 118 -5.95 -9.60 -6.42
N GLU A 119 -5.67 -10.39 -7.45
CA GLU A 119 -6.63 -11.34 -8.01
C GLU A 119 -6.79 -12.58 -7.12
N GLU A 120 -5.72 -12.97 -6.44
CA GLU A 120 -5.70 -14.14 -5.56
C GLU A 120 -6.42 -13.84 -4.22
N PRO A 121 -7.31 -14.74 -3.77
CA PRO A 121 -8.12 -14.51 -2.56
C PRO A 121 -7.29 -14.57 -1.27
N THR A 122 -6.11 -15.18 -1.30
CA THR A 122 -5.22 -15.27 -0.13
C THR A 122 -4.20 -14.14 -0.08
N ALA A 123 -4.09 -13.32 -1.12
CA ALA A 123 -3.09 -12.28 -1.21
C ALA A 123 -3.57 -10.96 -0.61
N VAL A 124 -2.62 -10.23 -0.03
CA VAL A 124 -2.84 -8.88 0.53
C VAL A 124 -1.73 -7.96 0.07
N ARG A 125 -2.07 -6.72 -0.26
CA ARG A 125 -1.11 -5.65 -0.51
C ARG A 125 -1.28 -4.57 0.54
N ALA A 126 -0.17 -4.02 1.01
CA ALA A 126 -0.16 -2.92 1.96
C ALA A 126 0.37 -1.64 1.28
N LEU A 127 -0.16 -0.49 1.69
CA LEU A 127 0.37 0.83 1.38
C LEU A 127 0.54 1.59 2.68
N TYR A 128 1.78 1.86 3.06
CA TYR A 128 2.10 2.67 4.22
C TYR A 128 2.22 4.14 3.83
N ASP A 129 1.35 4.95 4.42
CA ASP A 129 1.31 6.39 4.26
C ASP A 129 1.87 7.04 5.53
N GLU A 130 3.16 7.41 5.46
CA GLU A 130 3.88 8.10 6.54
C GLU A 130 3.20 9.43 6.92
N GLY A 131 2.60 10.14 5.95
CA GLY A 131 1.97 11.43 6.19
C GLY A 131 0.65 11.33 6.97
N GLU A 132 -0.05 10.21 6.83
CA GLU A 132 -1.31 9.93 7.53
C GLU A 132 -1.12 9.03 8.77
N GLY A 133 0.07 8.49 8.99
CA GLY A 133 0.31 7.49 10.04
C GLY A 133 -0.54 6.24 9.88
N ALA A 134 -0.78 5.81 8.63
CA ALA A 134 -1.76 4.78 8.31
C ALA A 134 -1.23 3.73 7.32
N VAL A 135 -1.63 2.47 7.52
CA VAL A 135 -1.43 1.36 6.59
C VAL A 135 -2.76 1.02 5.93
N ARG A 136 -2.84 1.21 4.61
CA ARG A 136 -4.02 0.83 3.81
C ARG A 136 -3.82 -0.57 3.25
N LEU A 137 -4.77 -1.46 3.52
CA LEU A 137 -4.78 -2.83 3.02
C LEU A 137 -5.67 -2.96 1.78
N PHE A 138 -5.17 -3.70 0.79
CA PHE A 138 -5.86 -4.06 -0.43
C PHE A 138 -5.95 -5.58 -0.52
N VAL A 139 -7.18 -6.08 -0.63
CA VAL A 139 -7.52 -7.51 -0.63
C VAL A 139 -8.33 -7.83 -1.88
N ALA A 140 -8.43 -9.10 -2.25
CA ALA A 140 -9.25 -9.52 -3.38
C ALA A 140 -10.70 -9.02 -3.24
N ARG A 141 -11.30 -8.65 -4.39
CA ARG A 141 -12.61 -7.96 -4.44
C ARG A 141 -13.73 -8.72 -3.75
N GLN A 142 -13.67 -10.05 -3.77
CA GLN A 142 -14.63 -10.94 -3.11
C GLN A 142 -14.72 -10.73 -1.59
N TRP A 143 -13.66 -10.19 -0.96
CA TRP A 143 -13.64 -9.93 0.49
C TRP A 143 -14.11 -8.53 0.85
N ILE A 144 -14.40 -7.67 -0.14
CA ILE A 144 -14.88 -6.32 0.09
C ILE A 144 -16.39 -6.41 0.30
N PRO A 145 -16.90 -6.18 1.53
CA PRO A 145 -18.33 -6.26 1.79
C PRO A 145 -19.05 -5.07 1.18
N GLY A 146 -20.08 -5.34 0.38
CA GLY A 146 -20.95 -4.34 -0.24
C GLY A 146 -21.47 -4.80 -1.59
N GLU A 147 -22.74 -4.54 -1.89
CA GLU A 147 -23.29 -4.76 -3.22
C GLU A 147 -22.42 -4.03 -4.27
N PRO A 148 -22.07 -4.68 -5.40
CA PRO A 148 -21.41 -4.00 -6.50
C PRO A 148 -22.24 -2.76 -6.87
N ALA A 149 -21.56 -1.69 -7.32
CA ALA A 149 -22.02 -0.30 -7.38
C ALA A 149 -23.36 0.03 -8.09
N ALA A 150 -24.13 -0.95 -8.55
CA ALA A 150 -25.42 -0.79 -9.20
C ALA A 150 -26.42 0.02 -8.35
N GLU A 151 -26.42 -0.11 -7.02
CA GLU A 151 -27.37 0.62 -6.15
C GLU A 151 -26.89 2.00 -5.70
N ARG A 152 -25.66 2.44 -6.04
CA ARG A 152 -25.16 3.77 -5.67
C ARG A 152 -25.72 4.90 -6.53
N TYR A 153 -26.37 4.57 -7.64
CA TYR A 153 -27.06 5.54 -8.47
C TYR A 153 -28.51 5.67 -8.01
N HIS A 154 -29.00 6.90 -7.95
CA HIS A 154 -30.40 7.17 -7.63
C HIS A 154 -31.31 6.39 -8.57
N GLN A 155 -32.01 5.38 -8.03
CA GLN A 155 -33.02 4.68 -8.78
C GLN A 155 -34.28 5.54 -8.87
N VAL A 156 -34.79 5.67 -10.09
CA VAL A 156 -36.05 6.38 -10.33
C VAL A 156 -37.13 5.67 -9.51
N SER A 157 -37.74 6.39 -8.56
CA SER A 157 -38.79 5.83 -7.71
C SER A 157 -39.96 5.34 -8.55
N ALA A 158 -40.66 4.30 -8.10
CA ALA A 158 -41.85 3.77 -8.79
C ALA A 158 -42.94 4.83 -9.06
N ASN A 159 -42.93 5.93 -8.31
CA ASN A 159 -43.88 7.04 -8.41
C ASN A 159 -43.38 8.18 -9.31
N ALA A 160 -42.24 8.03 -9.99
CA ALA A 160 -41.74 9.06 -10.88
C ALA A 160 -42.48 9.01 -12.22
N GLU A 161 -43.11 10.13 -12.56
CA GLU A 161 -43.83 10.33 -13.82
C GLU A 161 -43.42 11.65 -14.48
N ASN A 162 -43.70 11.79 -15.78
CA ASN A 162 -43.44 13.04 -16.50
C ASN A 162 -44.39 14.14 -16.00
N ALA A 163 -43.83 15.21 -15.43
CA ALA A 163 -44.60 16.32 -14.89
C ALA A 163 -44.06 17.67 -15.37
N PHE A 164 -44.97 18.64 -15.57
CA PHE A 164 -44.61 20.04 -15.80
C PHE A 164 -44.40 20.74 -14.45
N LEU A 165 -43.16 21.15 -14.18
CA LEU A 165 -42.80 21.86 -12.96
C LEU A 165 -42.67 23.35 -13.25
N HIS A 166 -43.46 24.17 -12.56
CA HIS A 166 -43.37 25.63 -12.61
C HIS A 166 -43.35 26.21 -11.20
N GLN A 167 -42.30 26.97 -10.87
CA GLN A 167 -42.16 27.66 -9.59
C GLN A 167 -41.91 29.14 -9.86
N HIS A 168 -42.71 30.00 -9.23
CA HIS A 168 -42.52 31.44 -9.27
C HIS A 168 -42.45 31.99 -7.83
N THR A 169 -41.41 32.77 -7.54
CA THR A 169 -41.21 33.38 -6.22
C THR A 169 -41.17 34.89 -6.38
N LEU A 170 -42.05 35.60 -5.68
CA LEU A 170 -42.09 37.06 -5.65
C LEU A 170 -41.75 37.53 -4.24
N ASN A 171 -40.66 38.30 -4.12
CA ASN A 171 -40.28 38.98 -2.89
C ASN A 171 -40.53 40.47 -3.08
N VAL A 172 -41.38 41.04 -2.25
CA VAL A 172 -41.74 42.47 -2.29
C VAL A 172 -41.30 43.12 -0.98
N SER A 173 -40.62 44.25 -1.10
CA SER A 173 -40.31 45.12 0.03
C SER A 173 -40.58 46.57 -0.37
N GLY A 174 -41.07 47.37 0.58
CA GLY A 174 -41.42 48.77 0.35
C GLY A 174 -41.18 49.60 1.60
N GLY A 175 -40.67 50.82 1.41
CA GLY A 175 -40.56 51.88 2.41
C GLY A 175 -41.51 53.03 2.06
N ARG A 176 -41.97 53.75 3.09
CA ARG A 176 -42.85 54.93 2.94
C ARG A 176 -42.12 56.14 2.40
#